data_AF-A0A961UMX8-F1
#
_entry.id   AF-A0A961UMX8-F1
#
_cell.length_a   1.000
_cell.length_b   1.000
_cell.length_c   1.000
_cell.angle_alpha   90.00
_cell.angle_beta   90.00
_cell.angle_gamma   90.00
#
_symmetry.space_group_name_H-M   'P 1'
#
loop_
_entity.id
_entity.type
_entity.pdbx_description
1 polymer ?
#
loop_
_entity_poly.entity_id
_entity_poly.type
_entity_poly.pdbx_seq_one_letter_code
_entity_poly.pdbx_strand_id
1 'polypeptide(L)'
;MREDHLKAIVAKFEGIETALANTAESEEIVRLSRERAQLEPLVSVIRARGTALSEREGLEAILDDASTDDEMGELAAAEAEELDARLEDLDQQLKVLLLPR
;
A
#
# COMPACT_ATOMS: atom_id res chain seq x y z
N MET A 1 -7.67 5.85 9.98
CA MET A 1 -6.88 4.65 10.29
C MET A 1 -5.49 5.09 10.74
N ARG A 2 -4.88 4.48 11.77
CA ARG A 2 -3.54 4.92 12.22
C ARG A 2 -2.46 4.33 11.30
N GLU A 3 -1.61 5.17 10.73
CA GLU A 3 -0.51 4.75 9.84
C GLU A 3 0.44 3.74 10.50
N ASP A 4 0.69 3.90 11.80
CA ASP A 4 1.48 2.95 12.60
C ASP A 4 0.92 1.53 12.58
N HIS A 5 -0.41 1.40 12.52
CA HIS A 5 -1.06 0.09 12.47
C HIS A 5 -0.81 -0.60 11.12
N LEU A 6 -0.86 0.18 10.02
CA LEU A 6 -0.55 -0.33 8.68
C LEU A 6 0.90 -0.78 8.58
N LYS A 7 1.82 0.02 9.10
CA LYS A 7 3.25 -0.32 9.18
C LYS A 7 3.47 -1.60 9.98
N ALA A 8 2.77 -1.77 11.11
CA ALA A 8 2.87 -2.99 11.91
C ALA A 8 2.39 -4.25 11.17
N ILE A 9 1.33 -4.14 10.36
CA ILE A 9 0.82 -5.25 9.55
C ILE A 9 1.85 -5.66 8.49
N VAL A 10 2.44 -4.68 7.79
CA VAL A 10 3.47 -4.93 6.78
C VAL A 10 4.72 -5.55 7.41
N ALA A 11 5.18 -5.01 8.55
CA ALA A 11 6.33 -5.56 9.28
C ALA A 11 6.09 -7.01 9.73
N LYS A 12 4.87 -7.34 10.16
CA LYS A 12 4.50 -8.71 10.51
C LYS A 12 4.60 -9.65 9.30
N PHE A 13 4.09 -9.23 8.15
CA PHE A 13 4.17 -10.01 6.91
C PHE A 13 5.62 -10.25 6.48
N GLU A 14 6.47 -9.23 6.53
CA GLU A 14 7.90 -9.35 6.21
C GLU A 14 8.65 -10.26 7.19
N GLY A 15 8.25 -10.26 8.46
CA GLY A 15 8.73 -11.20 9.45
C GLY A 15 8.38 -12.66 9.11
N ILE A 16 7.15 -12.90 8.63
CA ILE A 16 6.70 -14.24 8.19
C ILE A 16 7.48 -14.68 6.95
N GLU A 17 7.69 -13.80 5.98
CA GLU A 17 8.48 -14.08 4.78
C GLU A 17 9.93 -14.43 5.13
N THR A 18 10.54 -13.65 6.02
CA THR A 18 11.88 -13.92 6.53
C THR A 18 11.93 -15.28 7.24
N ALA A 19 10.94 -15.59 8.07
CA ALA A 19 10.88 -16.88 8.77
C ALA A 19 10.72 -18.05 7.79
N LEU A 20 9.86 -17.92 6.77
CA LEU A 20 9.67 -18.90 5.71
C LEU A 20 10.96 -19.18 4.94
N ALA A 21 11.74 -18.14 4.63
CA ALA A 21 13.00 -18.27 3.91
C ALA A 21 14.10 -18.98 4.72
N ASN A 22 14.00 -19.00 6.06
CA ASN A 22 15.03 -19.52 6.96
C ASN A 22 14.67 -20.85 7.63
N THR A 23 13.42 -21.33 7.51
CA THR A 23 12.99 -22.60 8.12
C THR A 23 13.04 -23.76 7.11
N ALA A 24 13.44 -24.94 7.58
CA ALA A 24 13.36 -26.20 6.84
C ALA A 24 12.29 -27.15 7.42
N GLU A 25 11.63 -26.74 8.52
CA GLU A 25 10.67 -27.56 9.23
C GLU A 25 9.32 -27.56 8.51
N SER A 26 8.87 -28.74 8.06
CA SER A 26 7.69 -28.86 7.19
C SER A 26 6.41 -28.34 7.85
N GLU A 27 6.22 -28.59 9.16
CA GLU A 27 5.05 -28.09 9.90
C GLU A 27 5.06 -26.56 10.02
N GLU A 28 6.24 -25.97 10.22
CA GLU A 28 6.40 -24.52 10.34
C GLU A 28 6.16 -23.83 9.00
N ILE A 29 6.67 -24.40 7.90
CA ILE A 29 6.41 -23.92 6.52
C ILE A 29 4.90 -23.86 6.26
N VAL A 30 4.16 -24.92 6.59
CA VAL A 30 2.70 -24.98 6.37
C VAL A 30 1.98 -23.91 7.20
N ARG A 31 2.36 -23.75 8.47
CA ARG A 31 1.76 -22.74 9.36
C ARG A 31 2.02 -21.32 8.84
N LEU A 32 3.27 -20.97 8.58
CA LEU A 32 3.66 -19.64 8.12
C LEU A 32 3.07 -19.31 6.75
N SER A 33 3.01 -20.29 5.84
CA SER A 33 2.38 -20.10 4.52
C SER A 33 0.90 -19.76 4.63
N ARG A 34 0.17 -20.39 5.56
CA ARG A 34 -1.24 -20.05 5.82
C ARG A 34 -1.41 -18.66 6.42
N GLU A 35 -0.50 -18.26 7.31
CA GLU A 35 -0.54 -16.94 7.93
C GLU A 35 -0.22 -15.85 6.90
N ARG A 36 0.82 -16.06 6.07
CA ARG A 36 1.15 -15.18 4.95
C ARG A 36 -0.04 -15.01 4.02
N ALA A 37 -0.64 -16.11 3.56
CA ALA A 37 -1.75 -16.08 2.61
C ALA A 37 -2.98 -15.31 3.15
N GLN A 38 -3.19 -15.29 4.48
CA GLN A 38 -4.25 -14.50 5.09
C GLN A 38 -3.94 -13.00 5.11
N LEU A 39 -2.68 -12.62 5.32
CA LEU A 39 -2.25 -11.23 5.35
C LEU A 39 -1.97 -10.64 3.96
N GLU A 40 -1.72 -11.48 2.96
CA GLU A 40 -1.32 -11.08 1.61
C GLU A 40 -2.29 -10.10 0.95
N PRO A 41 -3.64 -10.30 0.95
CA PRO A 41 -4.56 -9.34 0.35
C PRO A 41 -4.50 -7.98 1.04
N LEU A 42 -4.37 -7.98 2.37
CA LEU A 42 -4.32 -6.76 3.17
C LEU A 42 -3.02 -5.99 2.90
N VAL A 43 -1.87 -6.68 2.92
CA VAL A 43 -0.56 -6.08 2.66
C VAL A 43 -0.45 -5.55 1.23
N SER A 44 -1.05 -6.25 0.26
CA SER A 44 -1.11 -5.80 -1.14
C SER A 44 -1.79 -4.44 -1.26
N VAL A 45 -2.97 -4.27 -0.65
CA VAL A 45 -3.70 -3.00 -0.65
C VAL A 45 -2.93 -1.90 0.08
N ILE A 46 -2.31 -2.22 1.23
CA ILE A 46 -1.50 -1.26 1.99
C ILE A 46 -0.32 -0.74 1.17
N ARG A 47 0.41 -1.63 0.49
CA ARG A 47 1.55 -1.26 -0.35
C ARG A 47 1.10 -0.45 -1.57
N ALA A 48 0.04 -0.89 -2.26
CA ALA A 48 -0.51 -0.16 -3.40
C ALA A 48 -0.94 1.27 -3.01
N ARG A 49 -1.56 1.43 -1.84
CA ARG A 49 -1.93 2.74 -1.29
C ARG A 49 -0.70 3.59 -0.97
N GLY A 50 0.33 3.01 -0.37
CA GLY A 50 1.58 3.72 -0.10
C GLY A 50 2.27 4.23 -1.37
N THR A 51 2.29 3.42 -2.44
CA THR A 51 2.80 3.83 -3.74
C THR A 51 1.97 4.97 -4.34
N ALA A 52 0.65 4.84 -4.38
CA ALA A 52 -0.23 5.89 -4.91
C ALA A 52 -0.12 7.22 -4.14
N LEU A 53 0.08 7.17 -2.81
CA LEU A 53 0.37 8.37 -2.02
C LEU A 53 1.68 9.03 -2.41
N SER A 54 2.75 8.24 -2.58
CA SER A 54 4.05 8.77 -2.99
C SER A 54 4.01 9.36 -4.40
N GLU A 55 3.26 8.75 -5.31
CA GLU A 55 3.03 9.29 -6.66
C GLU A 55 2.27 10.62 -6.58
N ARG A 56 1.23 10.68 -5.74
CA ARG A 56 0.41 11.89 -5.54
C ARG A 56 1.20 13.05 -4.94
N GLU A 57 2.06 12.78 -3.95
CA GLU A 57 2.98 13.77 -3.36
C GLU A 57 3.97 14.28 -4.42
N GLY A 58 4.42 13.41 -5.33
CA GLY A 58 5.27 13.79 -6.45
C GLY A 58 4.59 14.76 -7.42
N LEU A 59 3.32 14.49 -7.76
CA LEU A 59 2.53 15.39 -8.62
C LEU A 59 2.20 16.71 -7.91
N GLU A 60 1.92 16.68 -6.61
CA GLU A 60 1.69 17.89 -5.82
C GLU A 60 2.91 18.81 -5.86
N ALA A 61 4.13 18.25 -5.75
CA ALA A 61 5.35 19.02 -5.88
C ALA A 61 5.53 19.68 -7.27
N ILE A 62 5.03 19.06 -8.34
CA ILE A 62 5.03 19.65 -9.69
C ILE A 62 4.02 20.79 -9.78
N LEU A 63 2.82 20.60 -9.23
CA LEU A 63 1.74 21.58 -9.23
C LEU A 63 2.07 22.81 -8.36
N ASP A 64 2.83 22.62 -7.28
CA ASP A 64 3.28 23.70 -6.39
C ASP A 64 4.51 24.45 -6.93
N ASP A 65 5.20 23.91 -7.94
CA ASP A 65 6.34 24.57 -8.56
C ASP A 65 5.87 25.69 -9.49
N ALA A 66 6.11 26.94 -9.08
CA ALA A 66 5.77 28.14 -9.84
C ALA A 66 6.52 28.28 -11.20
N SER A 67 7.51 27.41 -11.46
CA SER A 67 8.22 27.34 -12.74
C SER A 67 7.64 26.32 -13.73
N THR A 68 6.69 25.49 -13.28
CA THR A 68 5.92 24.57 -14.13
C THR A 68 5.09 25.37 -15.13
N ASP A 69 5.14 24.97 -16.41
CA ASP A 69 4.30 25.57 -17.45
C ASP A 69 2.85 25.05 -17.39
N ASP A 70 1.92 25.82 -17.97
CA ASP A 70 0.48 25.54 -17.89
C ASP A 70 0.11 24.16 -18.45
N GLU A 71 0.77 23.71 -19.52
CA GLU A 71 0.48 22.40 -20.14
C GLU A 71 0.91 21.24 -19.23
N MET A 72 2.10 21.33 -18.64
CA MET A 72 2.58 20.35 -17.66
C MET A 72 1.73 20.36 -16.39
N GLY A 73 1.28 21.54 -15.94
CA GLY A 73 0.38 21.68 -14.80
C GLY A 73 -0.99 21.03 -15.02
N GLU A 74 -1.59 21.22 -16.20
CA GLU A 74 -2.86 20.56 -16.56
C GLU A 74 -2.75 19.03 -16.59
N LEU A 75 -1.64 18.50 -17.12
CA LEU A 75 -1.39 17.06 -17.13
C LEU A 75 -1.21 16.49 -15.72
N ALA A 76 -0.41 17.16 -14.88
CA ALA A 76 -0.19 16.75 -13.50
C ALA A 76 -1.50 16.81 -12.67
N ALA A 77 -2.36 17.78 -12.92
CA ALA A 77 -3.65 17.90 -12.25
C ALA A 77 -4.60 16.76 -12.64
N ALA A 78 -4.64 16.38 -13.92
CA ALA A 78 -5.45 15.25 -14.39
C ALA A 78 -4.97 13.92 -13.78
N GLU A 79 -3.66 13.68 -13.75
CA GLU A 79 -3.09 12.46 -13.14
C GLU A 79 -3.31 12.43 -11.62
N ALA A 80 -3.25 13.59 -10.96
CA ALA A 80 -3.54 13.72 -9.54
C ALA A 80 -5.00 13.35 -9.22
N GLU A 81 -5.96 13.76 -10.06
CA GLU A 81 -7.38 13.41 -9.91
C GLU A 81 -7.60 11.89 -10.05
N GLU A 82 -6.93 11.24 -11.01
CA GLU A 82 -6.98 9.79 -11.18
C GLU A 82 -6.40 9.04 -9.97
N LEU A 83 -5.28 9.54 -9.43
CA LEU A 83 -4.67 8.98 -8.22
C LEU A 83 -5.56 9.17 -6.99
N ASP A 84 -6.22 10.32 -6.85
CA ASP A 84 -7.14 10.58 -5.74
C ASP A 84 -8.33 9.60 -5.76
N ALA A 85 -8.90 9.33 -6.93
CA ALA A 85 -9.95 8.33 -7.10
C ALA A 85 -9.46 6.90 -6.76
N ARG A 86 -8.23 6.55 -7.19
CA ARG A 86 -7.61 5.25 -6.87
C ARG A 86 -7.33 5.12 -5.38
N LEU A 87 -6.88 6.17 -4.72
CA LEU A 87 -6.63 6.20 -3.28
C LEU A 87 -7.92 5.98 -2.50
N GLU A 88 -9.03 6.57 -2.93
CA GLU A 88 -10.34 6.36 -2.31
C GLU A 88 -10.79 4.89 -2.40
N ASP A 89 -10.64 4.26 -3.58
CA ASP A 89 -10.95 2.84 -3.76
C ASP A 89 -10.07 1.94 -2.89
N LEU A 90 -8.76 2.19 -2.87
CA LEU A 90 -7.83 1.46 -2.00
C LEU A 90 -8.17 1.62 -0.52
N ASP A 91 -8.56 2.82 -0.09
CA ASP A 91 -9.02 3.07 1.27
C ASP A 91 -10.32 2.32 1.61
N GLN A 92 -11.23 2.20 0.65
CA GLN A 92 -12.45 1.42 0.83
C GLN A 92 -12.17 -0.09 0.90
N GLN A 93 -11.32 -0.61 0.03
CA GLN A 93 -10.86 -2.00 0.07
C GLN A 93 -10.19 -2.33 1.41
N LEU A 94 -9.33 -1.43 1.88
CA LEU A 94 -8.61 -1.57 3.15
C LEU A 94 -9.59 -1.65 4.32
N LYS A 95 -10.59 -0.75 4.38
CA LYS A 95 -11.65 -0.79 5.41
C LYS A 95 -12.36 -2.14 5.44
N VAL A 96 -12.72 -2.68 4.27
CA VAL A 96 -13.40 -3.98 4.16
C VAL A 96 -12.52 -5.13 4.66
N LEU A 97 -11.24 -5.16 4.28
CA LEU A 97 -10.31 -6.23 4.67
C LEU A 97 -9.99 -6.26 6.16
N LEU A 98 -10.13 -5.12 6.84
CA LEU A 98 -9.88 -4.98 8.28
C LEU A 98 -11.10 -5.24 9.14
N LEU A 99 -12.28 -5.45 8.54
CA LEU A 99 -13.46 -5.83 9.29
C LEU A 99 -13.21 -7.18 9.97
N PRO A 100 -13.50 -7.30 11.28
CA PRO A 100 -13.40 -8.57 11.96
C PRO A 100 -14.33 -9.60 11.27
N ARG A 101 -13.77 -10.77 10.96
CA ARG A 101 -14.53 -11.91 10.44
C ARG A 101 -15.23 -12.66 11.56
#